data_AF-A0A9Q0XKA5-F1
#
_entry.id   AF-A0A9Q0XKA5-F1
#
_cell.length_a   1.000
_cell.length_b   1.000
_cell.length_c   1.000
_cell.angle_alpha   90.00
_cell.angle_beta   90.00
_cell.angle_gamma   90.00
#
_symmetry.space_group_name_H-M   'P 1'
#
loop_
_entity.id
_entity.type
_entity.pdbx_description
1 polymer ?
#
loop_
_entity_poly.entity_id
_entity_poly.type
_entity_poly.pdbx_seq_one_letter_code
_entity_poly.pdbx_strand_id
1 'polypeptide(L)'
;MLYHLRSIDRVFWNTLWGLGLSSSGTFEVESVKLVAKYNKNNDRVVPVVRTISEEVPERVVVPPMTEVKATLYVEISLHAALPIMAIIRKVKPDGTEEIFRETGAWKGLVYRNLRVELNTAQI
;
A
#
# COMPACT_ATOMS: atom_id res chain seq x y z
N MET A 1 -0.91 -4.46 20.29
CA MET A 1 0.46 -4.83 19.83
C MET A 1 0.74 -4.01 18.58
N LEU A 2 1.90 -3.35 18.48
CA LEU A 2 2.26 -2.51 17.32
C LEU A 2 3.33 -3.22 16.48
N TYR A 3 3.09 -3.34 15.18
CA TYR A 3 4.01 -3.96 14.23
C TYR A 3 4.44 -2.94 13.18
N HIS A 4 5.74 -2.81 12.94
CA HIS A 4 6.31 -1.87 11.98
C HIS A 4 7.22 -2.58 10.98
N LEU A 5 6.87 -2.51 9.70
CA LEU A 5 7.78 -2.91 8.62
C LEU A 5 7.88 -1.87 7.52
N ARG A 6 9.06 -1.83 6.90
CA ARG A 6 9.31 -1.09 5.67
C ARG A 6 9.17 -2.02 4.48
N SER A 7 8.27 -1.67 3.55
CA SER A 7 8.14 -2.31 2.24
C SER A 7 8.71 -1.40 1.16
N ILE A 8 9.31 -2.01 0.12
CA ILE A 8 9.61 -1.33 -1.14
C ILE A 8 8.63 -1.88 -2.17
N ASP A 9 7.55 -1.15 -2.36
CA ASP A 9 6.56 -1.44 -3.37
C ASP A 9 7.04 -0.92 -4.74
N ARG A 10 6.45 -1.42 -5.81
CA ARG A 10 6.79 -1.03 -7.19
C ARG A 10 5.53 -0.67 -7.94
N VAL A 11 5.53 0.50 -8.55
CA VAL A 11 4.49 0.93 -9.47
C VAL A 11 5.01 0.78 -10.89
N PHE A 12 4.28 0.07 -11.72
CA PHE A 12 4.58 -0.16 -13.13
C PHE A 12 3.54 0.55 -13.98
N TRP A 13 3.99 1.29 -14.99
CA TRP A 13 3.13 1.88 -16.02
C TRP A 13 3.36 1.16 -17.34
N ASN A 14 2.27 0.83 -18.04
CA ASN A 14 2.35 0.16 -19.34
C ASN A 14 2.96 1.06 -20.42
N THR A 15 2.83 2.36 -20.23
CA THR A 15 3.02 3.42 -21.23
C THR A 15 3.66 4.62 -20.55
N LEU A 16 4.50 5.34 -21.30
CA LEU A 16 5.11 6.57 -20.84
C LEU A 16 4.11 7.70 -20.96
N TRP A 17 4.04 8.57 -19.95
CA TRP A 17 3.04 9.64 -19.89
C TRP A 17 3.32 10.77 -20.89
N GLY A 18 4.53 10.81 -21.48
CA GLY A 18 4.89 11.78 -22.52
C GLY A 18 4.92 13.23 -22.03
N LEU A 19 4.97 13.45 -20.72
CA LEU A 19 4.82 14.79 -20.13
C LEU A 19 6.07 15.67 -20.28
N GLY A 20 7.26 15.08 -20.51
CA GLY A 20 8.53 15.81 -20.64
C GLY A 20 8.97 16.57 -19.39
N LEU A 21 8.20 16.50 -18.31
CA LEU A 21 8.38 17.22 -17.05
C LEU A 21 8.17 16.27 -15.88
N SER A 22 8.93 16.46 -14.82
CA SER A 22 8.73 15.75 -13.57
C SER A 22 7.37 16.12 -12.98
N SER A 23 6.58 15.12 -12.62
CA SER A 23 5.25 15.29 -12.05
C SER A 23 5.03 14.27 -10.95
N SER A 24 4.17 14.56 -10.00
CA SER A 24 3.82 13.62 -8.93
C SER A 24 2.32 13.60 -8.72
N GLY A 25 1.81 12.44 -8.34
CA GLY A 25 0.41 12.25 -8.01
C GLY A 25 0.30 11.35 -6.80
N THR A 26 -0.72 11.58 -5.97
CA THR A 26 -1.05 10.67 -4.88
C THR A 26 -2.28 9.86 -5.21
N PHE A 27 -2.26 8.58 -4.89
CA PHE A 27 -3.40 7.68 -5.05
C PHE A 27 -3.45 6.73 -3.86
N GLU A 28 -4.60 6.09 -3.65
CA GLU A 28 -4.80 5.21 -2.50
C GLU A 28 -4.96 3.75 -2.96
N VAL A 29 -4.28 2.83 -2.28
CA VAL A 29 -4.37 1.38 -2.51
C VAL A 29 -4.49 0.70 -1.16
N GLU A 30 -5.55 -0.08 -0.95
CA GLU A 30 -5.76 -0.85 0.30
C GLU A 30 -5.61 0.04 1.55
N SER A 31 -6.28 1.21 1.57
CA SER A 31 -6.23 2.23 2.64
C SER A 31 -4.89 2.94 2.81
N VAL A 32 -3.98 2.84 1.84
CA VAL A 32 -2.66 3.47 1.88
C VAL A 32 -2.51 4.51 0.78
N LYS A 33 -2.21 5.74 1.19
CA LYS A 33 -1.84 6.83 0.29
C LYS A 33 -0.41 6.65 -0.24
N LEU A 34 -0.29 6.34 -1.53
CA LEU A 34 0.95 6.22 -2.29
C LEU A 34 1.24 7.50 -3.06
N VAL A 35 2.52 7.81 -3.24
CA VAL A 35 2.99 8.92 -4.08
C VAL A 35 3.67 8.33 -5.32
N ALA A 36 3.02 8.40 -6.47
CA ALA A 36 3.68 8.16 -7.76
C ALA A 36 4.50 9.39 -8.12
N LYS A 37 5.78 9.19 -8.43
CA LYS A 37 6.65 10.23 -9.00
C LYS A 37 6.98 9.85 -10.43
N TYR A 38 6.58 10.69 -11.37
CA TYR A 38 7.05 10.67 -12.73
C TYR A 38 8.32 11.50 -12.81
N ASN A 39 9.43 10.85 -13.15
CA ASN A 39 10.70 11.54 -13.33
C ASN A 39 10.91 11.95 -14.79
N LYS A 40 11.84 12.89 -14.99
CA LYS A 40 12.23 13.36 -16.33
C LYS A 40 12.78 12.24 -17.24
N ASN A 41 13.19 11.12 -16.64
CA ASN A 41 13.77 9.97 -17.32
C ASN A 41 12.71 9.01 -17.90
N ASN A 42 11.42 9.28 -17.66
CA ASN A 42 10.32 8.44 -18.13
C ASN A 42 10.46 6.98 -17.67
N ASP A 43 10.81 6.76 -16.41
CA ASP A 43 10.92 5.38 -15.89
C ASP A 43 9.54 4.71 -15.84
N ARG A 44 9.45 3.51 -16.43
CA ARG A 44 8.24 2.68 -16.39
C ARG A 44 8.00 2.05 -15.02
N VAL A 45 9.04 1.99 -14.19
CA VAL A 45 9.01 1.36 -12.87
C VAL A 45 9.45 2.37 -11.83
N VAL A 46 8.55 2.69 -10.90
CA VAL A 46 8.81 3.65 -9.84
C VAL A 46 8.80 2.90 -8.50
N PRO A 47 9.93 2.83 -7.77
CA PRO A 47 9.96 2.27 -6.43
C PRO A 47 9.26 3.22 -5.46
N VAL A 48 8.43 2.66 -4.57
CA VAL A 48 7.70 3.40 -3.54
C VAL A 48 8.02 2.77 -2.20
N VAL A 49 8.67 3.54 -1.32
CA VAL A 49 8.96 3.09 0.05
C VAL A 49 7.74 3.37 0.92
N ARG A 50 7.27 2.34 1.62
CA ARG A 50 6.11 2.42 2.52
C ARG A 50 6.46 1.87 3.90
N THR A 51 5.99 2.55 4.94
CA THR A 51 5.93 1.99 6.29
C THR A 51 4.52 1.47 6.52
N ILE A 52 4.39 0.21 6.92
CA ILE A 52 3.10 -0.41 7.23
C ILE A 52 3.01 -0.54 8.75
N SER A 53 1.91 -0.05 9.31
CA SER A 53 1.60 -0.10 10.74
C SER A 53 0.12 -0.36 10.90
N GLU A 54 -0.23 -1.45 11.59
CA GLU A 54 -1.61 -1.80 11.92
C GLU A 54 -1.72 -2.11 13.40
N GLU A 55 -2.92 -1.83 13.95
CA GLU A 55 -3.24 -2.04 15.36
C GLU A 55 -4.53 -2.85 15.47
N VAL A 56 -4.50 -3.91 16.28
CA VAL A 56 -5.68 -4.68 16.67
C VAL A 56 -5.88 -4.54 18.17
N PRO A 57 -6.84 -3.72 18.62
CA PRO A 57 -7.18 -3.61 20.02
C PRO A 57 -8.07 -4.80 20.42
N GLU A 58 -7.60 -5.62 21.36
CA GLU A 58 -8.36 -6.76 21.89
C GLU A 58 -8.46 -6.66 23.42
N ARG A 59 -9.65 -6.88 23.98
CA ARG A 59 -9.86 -6.92 25.44
C ARG A 59 -9.94 -8.37 25.90
N VAL A 60 -9.03 -8.76 26.79
CA VAL A 60 -8.93 -10.12 27.32
C VAL A 60 -9.33 -10.13 28.80
N VAL A 61 -10.28 -10.99 29.16
CA VAL A 61 -10.62 -11.28 30.56
C VAL A 61 -9.89 -12.56 30.96
N VAL A 62 -9.10 -12.51 32.03
CA VAL A 62 -8.32 -13.65 32.55
C VAL A 62 -8.99 -14.18 33.82
N PRO A 63 -9.61 -15.37 33.79
CA PRO A 63 -10.17 -16.00 34.98
C PRO A 63 -9.10 -16.35 36.05
N PRO A 64 -9.48 -16.49 37.33
CA PRO A 64 -8.58 -16.96 38.37
C PRO A 64 -7.98 -18.33 38.04
N MET A 65 -6.72 -18.56 38.44
CA MET A 65 -5.99 -19.83 38.21
C MET A 65 -5.89 -20.25 36.74
N THR A 66 -5.92 -19.29 35.82
CA THR A 66 -5.72 -19.55 34.39
C THR A 66 -4.61 -18.69 33.81
N GLU A 67 -3.94 -19.22 32.80
CA GLU A 67 -3.01 -18.49 31.94
C GLU A 67 -3.69 -18.26 30.59
N VAL A 68 -3.70 -17.02 30.09
CA VAL A 68 -4.17 -16.70 28.73
C VAL A 68 -2.99 -16.25 27.90
N LYS A 69 -2.74 -16.97 26.80
CA LYS A 69 -1.74 -16.64 25.78
C LYS A 69 -2.43 -16.01 24.58
N ALA A 70 -2.08 -14.76 24.30
CA ALA A 70 -2.52 -14.07 23.09
C ALA A 70 -1.49 -14.28 21.97
N THR A 71 -1.95 -14.74 20.82
CA THR A 71 -1.13 -14.91 19.61
C THR A 71 -1.67 -14.01 18.51
N LEU A 72 -0.81 -13.15 17.96
CA LEU A 72 -1.15 -12.31 16.81
C LEU A 72 -0.94 -13.09 15.52
N TYR A 73 -1.99 -13.19 14.70
CA TYR A 73 -1.95 -13.79 13.37
C TYR A 73 -2.17 -12.73 12.30
N VAL A 74 -1.43 -12.85 11.20
CA VAL A 74 -1.57 -11.99 10.03
C VAL A 74 -1.32 -12.81 8.77
N GLU A 75 -2.15 -12.60 7.74
CA GLU A 75 -1.89 -13.16 6.42
C GLU A 75 -0.99 -12.20 5.63
N ILE A 76 0.10 -12.73 5.09
CA ILE A 76 1.11 -11.94 4.38
C ILE A 76 1.09 -12.33 2.90
N SER A 77 0.88 -11.35 2.03
CA SER A 77 1.10 -11.49 0.59
C SER A 77 2.33 -10.68 0.18
N LEU A 78 3.45 -11.36 -0.05
CA LEU A 78 4.72 -10.73 -0.44
C LEU A 78 4.70 -10.15 -1.86
N HIS A 79 3.77 -10.60 -2.69
CA HIS A 79 3.72 -10.32 -4.13
C HIS A 79 2.31 -9.95 -4.60
N ALA A 80 1.57 -9.21 -3.77
CA ALA A 80 0.27 -8.71 -4.17
C ALA A 80 0.43 -7.83 -5.42
N ALA A 81 -0.44 -8.02 -6.40
CA ALA A 81 -0.48 -7.23 -7.62
C ALA A 81 -1.88 -6.67 -7.80
N LEU A 82 -1.98 -5.34 -7.92
CA LEU A 82 -3.24 -4.64 -8.12
C LEU A 82 -3.17 -3.81 -9.39
N PRO A 83 -4.11 -3.97 -10.33
CA PRO A 83 -4.18 -3.10 -11.50
C PRO A 83 -4.55 -1.68 -11.05
N ILE A 84 -3.90 -0.68 -11.65
CA ILE A 84 -4.18 0.74 -11.39
C ILE A 84 -4.46 1.47 -12.69
N MET A 85 -5.25 2.52 -12.60
CA MET A 85 -5.53 3.45 -13.70
C MET A 85 -5.30 4.87 -13.23
N ALA A 86 -4.52 5.63 -13.99
CA ALA A 86 -4.29 7.05 -13.76
C ALA A 86 -4.94 7.87 -14.87
N ILE A 87 -5.54 9.00 -14.50
CA ILE A 87 -6.00 10.03 -15.42
C ILE A 87 -5.05 11.20 -15.31
N ILE A 88 -4.33 11.48 -16.38
CA ILE A 88 -3.34 12.55 -16.45
C ILE A 88 -3.94 13.69 -17.26
N ARG A 89 -3.93 14.88 -16.69
CA ARG A 89 -4.41 16.09 -17.37
C ARG A 89 -3.24 17.02 -17.61
N LYS A 90 -2.99 17.33 -18.88
CA LYS A 90 -1.99 18.30 -19.32
C LYS A 90 -2.72 19.54 -19.80
N VAL A 91 -2.56 20.63 -19.05
CA VAL A 91 -3.13 21.94 -19.38
C VAL A 91 -2.08 22.75 -20.13
N LYS A 92 -2.38 23.17 -21.35
CA LYS A 92 -1.51 24.00 -22.18
C LYS A 92 -1.63 25.49 -21.76
N PRO A 93 -0.67 26.36 -22.16
CA PRO A 93 -0.72 27.79 -21.82
C PRO A 93 -1.97 28.53 -22.33
N ASP A 94 -2.59 28.03 -23.41
CA ASP A 94 -3.84 28.55 -23.98
C ASP A 94 -5.10 28.05 -23.24
N GLY A 95 -4.94 27.24 -22.19
CA GLY A 95 -6.04 26.62 -21.43
C GLY A 95 -6.57 25.32 -22.04
N THR A 96 -6.06 24.86 -23.18
CA THR A 96 -6.47 23.59 -23.79
C THR A 96 -6.00 22.40 -22.94
N GLU A 97 -6.90 21.47 -22.63
CA GLU A 97 -6.58 20.25 -21.88
C GLU A 97 -6.36 19.04 -22.80
N GLU A 98 -5.27 18.31 -22.57
CA GLU A 98 -5.04 16.96 -23.09
C GLU A 98 -5.21 15.95 -21.94
N ILE A 99 -6.05 14.94 -22.14
CA ILE A 99 -6.33 13.91 -21.13
C ILE A 99 -5.73 12.58 -21.60
N PHE A 100 -4.87 12.00 -20.77
CA PHE A 100 -4.30 10.67 -20.99
C PHE A 100 -4.84 9.71 -19.93
N ARG A 101 -5.18 8.49 -20.36
CA ARG A 101 -5.65 7.41 -19.49
C ARG A 101 -4.62 6.32 -19.51
N GLU A 102 -3.86 6.21 -18.43
CA GLU A 102 -2.75 5.29 -18.33
C GLU A 102 -3.09 4.15 -17.39
N THR A 103 -2.73 2.95 -17.80
CA THR A 103 -2.91 1.73 -17.01
C THR A 103 -1.57 1.23 -16.52
N GLY A 104 -1.62 0.55 -15.38
CA GLY A 104 -0.44 0.02 -14.75
C GLY A 104 -0.77 -1.06 -13.75
N ALA A 105 0.24 -1.44 -12.99
CA ALA A 105 0.07 -2.32 -11.85
C ALA A 105 0.92 -1.81 -10.68
N TRP A 106 0.34 -1.87 -9.50
CA TRP A 106 1.08 -1.81 -8.26
C TRP A 106 1.46 -3.23 -7.84
N LYS A 107 2.70 -3.43 -7.40
CA LYS A 107 3.14 -4.66 -6.74
C LYS A 107 3.77 -4.35 -5.40
N GLY A 108 3.37 -5.05 -4.36
CA GLY A 108 3.91 -4.79 -3.03
C GLY A 108 3.51 -5.83 -1.99
N LEU A 109 3.88 -5.53 -0.77
CA LEU A 109 3.59 -6.33 0.41
C LEU A 109 2.20 -6.00 0.95
N VAL A 110 1.29 -6.95 1.08
CA VAL A 110 -0.03 -6.70 1.68
C VAL A 110 -0.19 -7.59 2.92
N TYR A 111 -0.63 -6.98 4.02
CA TYR A 111 -1.11 -7.70 5.18
C TYR A 111 -2.63 -7.77 5.12
N ARG A 112 -3.21 -8.91 5.48
CA ARG A 112 -4.66 -9.12 5.55
C ARG A 112 -5.00 -9.89 6.80
N ASN A 113 -6.27 -9.81 7.21
CA ASN A 113 -6.85 -10.64 8.26
C ASN A 113 -6.04 -10.61 9.57
N LEU A 114 -5.56 -9.43 9.96
CA LEU A 114 -4.87 -9.24 11.23
C LEU A 114 -5.83 -9.55 12.39
N ARG A 115 -5.49 -10.52 13.21
CA ARG A 115 -6.36 -11.00 14.30
C ARG A 115 -5.55 -11.49 15.49
N VAL A 116 -6.14 -11.42 16.67
CA VAL A 116 -5.58 -11.98 17.90
C VAL A 116 -6.37 -13.24 18.25
N GLU A 117 -5.67 -14.36 18.41
CA GLU A 117 -6.26 -15.60 18.93
C GLU A 117 -5.81 -15.80 20.37
N LEU A 118 -6.74 -16.18 21.24
CA LEU A 118 -6.52 -16.36 22.67
C LEU A 118 -6.55 -17.85 22.98
N ASN A 119 -5.52 -18.34 23.66
CA ASN A 119 -5.45 -19.71 24.14
C ASN A 119 -5.37 -19.71 25.67
N THR A 120 -6.29 -20.39 26.34
CA THR A 120 -6.39 -20.44 27.80
C THR A 120 -5.95 -21.80 28.31
N ALA A 121 -5.03 -21.82 29.28
CA ALA A 121 -4.58 -23.02 29.97
C ALA A 121 -4.89 -22.90 31.48
N GLN A 122 -5.20 -24.03 32.12
CA GLN A 122 -5.28 -24.09 33.58
C GLN A 122 -3.87 -24.19 34.17
N ILE A 123 -3.64 -23.48 35.27
CA ILE A 123 -2.37 -23.49 36.03
C ILE A 123 -2.46 -24.52 37.15
#